data_AF-A0A2N3DU20-F1
#
_entry.id   AF-A0A2N3DU20-F1
#
_cell.length_a   1.000
_cell.length_b   1.000
_cell.length_c   1.000
_cell.angle_alpha   90.00
_cell.angle_beta   90.00
_cell.angle_gamma   90.00
#
_symmetry.space_group_name_H-M   'P 1'
#
loop_
_entity.id
_entity.type
_entity.pdbx_description
1 polymer ?
#
loop_
_entity_poly.entity_id
_entity_poly.type
_entity_poly.pdbx_seq_one_letter_code
_entity_poly.pdbx_strand_id
1 'polypeptide(L)'
;MLVHRNGINASRTACEFTKIEAIGPATYRATESCSDIQSDGPDDVHVVTYVLRGDTSFTSKSESGWTNSARYCAQASMPPDWRENDISDLID
;
A
#
# COMPACT_ATOMS: atom_id res chain seq x y z
N MET A 1 -6.89 -4.17 -0.03
CA MET A 1 -5.52 -3.65 0.08
C MET A 1 -5.23 -3.46 1.55
N LEU A 2 -4.15 -4.06 2.03
CA LEU A 2 -3.66 -3.94 3.38
C LEU A 2 -2.38 -3.10 3.34
N VAL A 3 -2.31 -2.06 4.19
CA VAL A 3 -1.11 -1.24 4.36
C VAL A 3 -0.52 -1.61 5.71
N HIS A 4 0.78 -1.90 5.72
CA HIS A 4 1.53 -2.22 6.93
C HIS A 4 2.83 -1.41 6.95
N ARG A 5 3.57 -1.47 8.05
CA ARG A 5 4.76 -0.63 8.28
C ARG A 5 5.80 -0.67 7.15
N ASN A 6 5.93 -1.82 6.49
CA ASN A 6 6.97 -2.07 5.49
C ASN A 6 6.44 -2.05 4.05
N GLY A 7 5.14 -1.88 3.81
CA GLY A 7 4.62 -2.08 2.46
C GLY A 7 3.11 -2.11 2.32
N ILE A 8 2.69 -2.59 1.15
CA ILE A 8 1.30 -2.74 0.73
C ILE A 8 1.10 -4.12 0.12
N ASN A 9 0.08 -4.82 0.62
CA ASN A 9 -0.43 -6.04 0.01
C ASN A 9 -1.77 -5.77 -0.69
N ALA A 10 -1.80 -6.04 -1.99
CA ALA A 10 -3.00 -6.07 -2.81
C ALA A 10 -3.43 -7.52 -3.08
N SER A 11 -4.46 -7.71 -3.91
CA SER A 11 -5.06 -9.05 -4.13
C SER A 11 -4.09 -10.09 -4.71
N ARG A 12 -3.05 -9.67 -5.45
CA ARG A 12 -2.05 -10.56 -6.06
C ARG A 12 -0.63 -10.05 -5.98
N THR A 13 -0.42 -8.89 -5.36
CA THR A 13 0.86 -8.20 -5.38
C THR A 13 1.25 -7.85 -3.96
N ALA A 14 2.47 -8.17 -3.59
CA ALA A 14 3.09 -7.72 -2.36
C ALA A 14 4.17 -6.70 -2.72
N CYS A 15 4.04 -5.47 -2.24
CA CYS A 15 4.98 -4.39 -2.51
C CYS A 15 5.64 -3.96 -1.20
N GLU A 16 6.97 -4.08 -1.13
CA GLU A 16 7.75 -3.60 0.00
C GLU A 16 8.31 -2.20 -0.27
N PHE A 17 8.16 -1.28 0.69
CA PHE A 17 8.81 0.02 0.66
C PHE A 17 10.30 -0.13 0.95
N THR A 18 11.12 -0.10 -0.09
CA THR A 18 12.59 -0.17 0.04
C THR A 18 13.20 1.19 0.41
N LYS A 19 12.51 2.28 0.08
CA LYS A 19 12.92 3.65 0.40
C LYS A 19 11.71 4.56 0.52
N ILE A 20 11.71 5.47 1.49
CA ILE A 20 10.69 6.52 1.62
C ILE A 20 11.39 7.85 1.87
N GLU A 21 11.06 8.86 1.06
CA GLU A 21 11.61 10.21 1.13
C GLU A 21 10.48 11.22 1.28
N ALA A 22 10.54 12.06 2.32
CA ALA A 22 9.64 13.21 2.42
C ALA A 22 10.05 14.27 1.39
N ILE A 23 9.10 14.65 0.52
CA ILE A 23 9.31 15.67 -0.52
C ILE A 23 8.37 16.87 -0.36
N GLY A 24 7.60 16.89 0.74
CA GLY A 24 6.72 17.99 1.13
C GLY A 24 6.02 17.70 2.47
N PRO A 25 5.18 18.62 2.98
CA PRO A 25 4.57 18.50 4.32
C PRO A 25 3.70 17.25 4.53
N ALA A 26 3.08 16.74 3.47
CA ALA A 26 2.26 15.52 3.48
C ALA A 26 2.52 14.66 2.25
N THR A 27 3.67 14.85 1.60
CA THR A 27 4.00 14.23 0.31
C THR A 27 5.28 13.45 0.43
N TYR A 28 5.23 12.19 0.03
CA TYR A 28 6.33 11.24 0.14
C TYR A 28 6.58 10.57 -1.20
N ARG A 29 7.83 10.34 -1.52
CA ARG A 29 8.24 9.48 -2.63
C ARG A 29 8.69 8.16 -2.06
N ALA A 30 8.03 7.08 -2.44
CA ALA A 30 8.40 5.72 -2.07
C ALA A 30 9.00 5.01 -3.29
N THR A 31 10.04 4.21 -3.04
CA THR A 31 10.50 3.17 -3.95
C THR A 31 9.96 1.84 -3.42
N GLU A 32 9.25 1.12 -4.28
CA GLU A 32 8.57 -0.14 -3.98
C GLU A 32 9.23 -1.27 -4.77
N SER A 33 9.47 -2.41 -4.12
CA SER A 33 9.79 -3.69 -4.78
C SER A 33 8.55 -4.56 -4.72
N CYS A 34 7.96 -4.88 -5.87
CA CYS A 34 6.68 -5.56 -5.97
C CYS A 34 6.83 -6.94 -6.59
N SER A 35 6.36 -7.98 -5.90
CA SER A 35 6.29 -9.34 -6.41
C SER A 35 4.83 -9.74 -6.71
N ASP A 36 4.64 -10.54 -7.76
CA ASP A 36 3.37 -11.26 -7.98
C ASP A 36 3.37 -12.51 -7.09
N ILE A 37 2.43 -12.57 -6.15
CA ILE A 37 2.33 -13.64 -5.15
C ILE A 37 2.08 -15.02 -5.81
N GLN A 38 1.59 -15.03 -7.07
CA GLN A 38 1.29 -16.26 -7.81
C GLN A 38 2.39 -16.67 -8.80
N SER A 39 3.49 -15.93 -8.88
CA SER A 39 4.55 -16.16 -9.88
C SER A 39 5.94 -15.96 -9.28
N ASP A 40 6.86 -16.88 -9.57
CA ASP A 40 8.28 -16.79 -9.14
C ASP A 40 9.11 -15.83 -10.03
N GLY A 41 8.46 -14.80 -10.57
CA GLY A 41 9.11 -13.79 -11.41
C GLY A 41 10.00 -12.85 -10.60
N PRO A 42 10.91 -12.11 -11.26
CA PRO A 42 11.64 -11.04 -10.60
C PRO A 42 10.70 -9.94 -10.11
N ASP A 43 11.05 -9.29 -9.01
CA ASP A 43 10.33 -8.14 -8.51
C ASP A 43 10.37 -6.96 -9.50
N ASP A 44 9.23 -6.29 -9.63
CA ASP A 44 9.11 -5.03 -10.33
C ASP A 44 9.39 -3.86 -9.38
N VAL A 45 10.27 -2.94 -9.80
CA VAL A 45 10.57 -1.73 -9.04
C VAL A 45 9.67 -0.59 -9.49
N HIS A 46 9.01 0.07 -8.54
CA HIS A 46 8.14 1.22 -8.79
C HIS A 46 8.54 2.42 -7.95
N VAL A 47 8.46 3.61 -8.55
CA VAL A 47 8.53 4.88 -7.82
C VAL A 47 7.14 5.47 -7.76
N VAL A 48 6.67 5.70 -6.54
CA VAL A 48 5.29 6.11 -6.27
C VAL A 48 5.29 7.34 -5.37
N THR A 49 4.55 8.37 -5.78
CA THR A 49 4.31 9.56 -4.94
C THR A 49 3.03 9.36 -4.14
N TYR A 50 3.16 9.39 -2.82
CA TYR A 50 2.06 9.37 -1.87
C TYR A 50 1.77 10.78 -1.38
N VAL A 51 0.49 11.12 -1.29
CA VAL A 51 -0.01 12.32 -0.63
C VAL A 51 -0.96 11.89 0.47
N LEU A 52 -0.55 12.10 1.72
CA LEU A 52 -1.34 11.80 2.90
C LEU A 52 -2.45 12.86 3.08
N ARG A 53 -3.62 12.41 3.51
CA ARG A 53 -4.75 13.26 3.88
C ARG A 53 -5.18 12.90 5.29
N GLY A 54 -4.58 13.58 6.26
CA GLY A 54 -4.65 13.19 7.67
C GLY A 54 -3.98 11.82 7.91
N ASP A 55 -4.32 11.20 9.03
CA ASP A 55 -3.62 9.99 9.49
C ASP A 55 -4.20 8.69 8.90
N THR A 56 -5.38 8.77 8.28
CA THR A 56 -6.16 7.60 7.91
C THR A 56 -6.47 7.51 6.42
N SER A 57 -5.86 8.34 5.57
CA SER A 57 -6.10 8.27 4.12
C SER A 57 -4.96 8.82 3.29
N PHE A 58 -4.87 8.38 2.04
CA PHE A 58 -3.88 8.87 1.08
C PHE A 58 -4.35 8.72 -0.38
N THR A 59 -3.67 9.43 -1.27
CA THR A 59 -3.62 9.09 -2.70
C THR A 59 -2.20 8.74 -3.10
N SER A 60 -2.06 7.82 -4.05
CA SER A 60 -0.77 7.46 -4.64
C SER A 60 -0.80 7.59 -6.15
N LYS A 61 0.34 7.94 -6.74
CA LYS A 61 0.53 8.02 -8.19
C LYS A 61 1.89 7.47 -8.55
N SER A 62 1.95 6.51 -9.47
CA SER A 62 3.22 6.01 -9.98
C SER A 62 3.81 6.90 -11.06
N GLU A 63 5.11 6.75 -11.29
CA GLU A 63 5.76 7.31 -12.47
C GLU A 63 5.19 6.74 -13.79
N SER A 64 4.70 5.50 -13.79
CA SER A 64 4.03 4.88 -14.93
C SER A 64 2.61 5.42 -15.20
N GLY A 65 2.10 6.29 -14.32
CA GLY A 65 0.88 7.07 -14.55
C GLY A 65 -0.39 6.52 -13.93
N TRP A 66 -0.36 5.35 -13.27
CA TRP A 66 -1.52 4.87 -12.52
C TRP A 66 -1.74 5.69 -11.25
N THR A 67 -2.98 5.77 -10.79
CA THR A 67 -3.35 6.50 -9.58
C THR A 67 -4.29 5.68 -8.70
N ASN A 68 -4.08 5.71 -7.39
CA ASN A 68 -4.91 5.05 -6.41
C ASN A 68 -5.29 6.00 -5.27
N SER A 69 -6.38 5.69 -4.57
CA SER A 69 -6.81 6.38 -3.35
C SER A 69 -7.28 5.37 -2.32
N ALA A 70 -6.90 5.56 -1.07
CA ALA A 70 -7.27 4.66 0.01
C ALA A 70 -7.60 5.42 1.29
N ARG A 71 -8.47 4.82 2.10
CA ARG A 71 -8.81 5.28 3.45
C ARG A 71 -8.86 4.07 4.38
N TYR A 72 -8.60 4.31 5.66
CA TYR A 72 -8.85 3.34 6.70
C TYR A 72 -10.34 2.96 6.73
N CYS A 73 -10.58 1.66 6.83
CA CYS A 73 -11.89 1.08 7.03
C CYS A 73 -11.80 0.20 8.27
N ALA A 74 -12.63 0.45 9.27
CA ALA A 74 -12.75 -0.47 10.39
C ALA A 74 -13.14 -1.86 9.85
N GLN A 75 -12.52 -2.93 10.36
CA GLN A 75 -12.71 -4.27 9.83
C GLN A 75 -14.18 -4.70 9.78
N ALA A 76 -14.95 -4.36 10.83
CA ALA A 76 -16.40 -4.59 10.89
C ALA A 76 -17.19 -3.96 9.72
N SER A 77 -16.66 -2.91 9.08
CA SER A 77 -17.27 -2.21 7.95
C SER A 77 -16.76 -2.66 6.58
N MET A 78 -15.81 -3.61 6.53
CA MET A 78 -15.27 -4.13 5.28
C MET A 78 -16.22 -5.15 4.61
N PRO A 79 -16.02 -5.47 3.31
CA PRO A 79 -16.73 -6.56 2.65
C PRO A 79 -16.54 -7.90 3.39
N PRO A 80 -17.48 -8.86 3.27
CA PRO A 80 -17.49 -10.11 4.05
C PRO A 80 -16.13 -10.81 4.15
N ASP A 81 -15.47 -11.02 3.00
CA ASP A 81 -14.16 -11.69 2.92
C ASP A 81 -13.07 -11.03 3.77
N TRP A 82 -13.14 -9.72 3.98
CA TRP A 82 -12.19 -8.94 4.79
C TRP A 82 -12.68 -8.70 6.21
N ARG A 83 -14.00 -8.67 6.41
CA ARG A 83 -14.63 -8.43 7.71
C ARG A 83 -14.46 -9.62 8.65
N GLU A 84 -14.54 -10.82 8.11
CA GLU A 84 -14.52 -12.08 8.87
C GLU A 84 -13.12 -12.68 8.99
N ASN A 85 -12.16 -12.19 8.20
CA ASN A 85 -10.77 -12.61 8.27
C ASN A 85 -10.03 -11.77 9.31
N ASP A 86 -9.72 -12.37 10.47
CA ASP A 86 -8.93 -11.73 11.52
C ASP A 86 -7.51 -11.46 11.03
N ILE A 87 -7.17 -10.18 10.93
CA ILE A 87 -5.85 -9.69 10.52
C ILE A 87 -5.22 -8.85 11.63
N SER A 88 -5.73 -8.92 12.86
CA SER A 88 -5.28 -8.08 13.96
C SER A 88 -3.81 -8.30 14.33
N ASP A 89 -3.28 -9.48 14.06
CA ASP A 89 -1.86 -9.84 14.20
C ASP A 89 -0.95 -9.25 13.11
N LEU A 90 -1.52 -8.71 12.04
CA LEU A 90 -0.80 -8.08 10.92
C LEU A 90 -0.74 -6.55 11.01
N ILE A 91 -1.45 -5.95 11.98
CA ILE A 91 -1.59 -4.50 12.15
C ILE A 91 -0.89 -4.09 13.46
N ASP A 92 0.44 -4.21 13.51
CA ASP A 92 1.30 -3.65 14.57
C ASP A 92 1.69 -2.18 14.30
#